data_AF-A0A401LW16-F1
#
_entry.id   AF-A0A401LW16-F1
#
_cell.length_a   1.000
_cell.length_b   1.000
_cell.length_c   1.000
_cell.angle_alpha   90.00
_cell.angle_beta   90.00
_cell.angle_gamma   90.00
#
_symmetry.space_group_name_H-M   'P 1'
#
loop_
_entity.id
_entity.type
_entity.pdbx_description
1 polymer ?
#
loop_
_entity_poly.entity_id
_entity_poly.type
_entity_poly.pdbx_seq_one_letter_code
_entity_poly.pdbx_strand_id
1 'polypeptide(L)'
;MQASFLTNQNRQGLAHYLTFYPKLSVRIYSLSGDSLTYRQDYATGTLDCTQTTDEDGHITLEFKDRATDRVLLSRVMDGEVLLDTYYVYDNYGNLRMVLPPAASDLLTSTTTPASWTETAAAIQKYAYLYKYDGRNRCIYKKLPGCDPVYTVYDSADRPIFVQDGMQRSKGEWSFSIPDVFGRIVLTGTCKNTLNHANDPLKNVVVKATRLTGTNQTNELKGYTLPSKVALTTPVILSVNYYDRYNFIGSNGIP
;
A
#
# COMPACT_ATOMS: atom_id res chain seq x y z
N MET A 1 -3.11 -22.83 21.49
CA MET A 1 -1.83 -22.96 22.24
C MET A 1 -0.74 -22.23 21.46
N GLN A 2 0.13 -21.44 22.10
CA GLN A 2 1.19 -20.67 21.43
C GLN A 2 2.56 -21.24 21.80
N ALA A 3 3.38 -21.56 20.80
CA ALA A 3 4.74 -22.02 21.01
C ALA A 3 5.71 -21.23 20.11
N SER A 4 6.77 -20.70 20.70
CA SER A 4 7.82 -19.96 19.99
C SER A 4 9.05 -20.84 19.85
N PHE A 5 9.52 -21.00 18.61
CA PHE A 5 10.70 -21.78 18.27
C PHE A 5 11.68 -20.88 17.53
N LEU A 6 12.97 -21.03 17.82
CA LEU A 6 13.99 -20.61 16.86
C LEU A 6 13.87 -21.59 15.68
N THR A 7 13.92 -21.09 14.44
CA THR A 7 13.95 -21.99 13.27
C THR A 7 14.96 -23.12 13.50
N ASN A 8 14.50 -24.36 13.61
CA ASN A 8 15.32 -25.57 13.79
C ASN A 8 16.32 -25.57 14.98
N GLN A 9 16.00 -24.98 16.15
CA GLN A 9 16.71 -25.34 17.40
C GLN A 9 15.75 -25.81 18.51
N ASN A 10 15.90 -27.08 18.88
CA ASN A 10 15.22 -27.78 19.96
C ASN A 10 15.57 -27.19 21.34
N ARG A 11 14.56 -27.01 22.22
CA ARG A 11 14.77 -27.10 23.67
C ARG A 11 14.34 -28.49 24.14
N GLN A 12 15.35 -29.28 24.52
CA GLN A 12 15.28 -30.41 25.47
C GLN A 12 14.31 -31.57 25.14
N GLY A 13 14.85 -32.64 24.56
CA GLY A 13 14.73 -33.95 25.25
C GLY A 13 13.64 -34.94 24.87
N LEU A 14 12.88 -34.80 23.78
CA LEU A 14 12.03 -35.89 23.29
C LEU A 14 12.19 -36.10 21.78
N ALA A 15 12.81 -37.22 21.43
CA ALA A 15 12.91 -37.73 20.08
C ALA A 15 11.52 -38.19 19.60
N HIS A 16 10.74 -37.27 19.03
CA HIS A 16 9.61 -37.61 18.18
C HIS A 16 9.71 -36.88 16.83
N TYR A 17 10.18 -37.68 15.86
CA TYR A 17 10.04 -37.60 14.41
C TYR A 17 10.73 -36.48 13.60
N LEU A 18 11.82 -36.95 12.96
CA LEU A 18 12.56 -36.41 11.82
C LEU A 18 11.73 -36.34 10.51
N THR A 19 10.72 -35.46 10.40
CA THR A 19 10.01 -35.24 9.11
C THR A 19 9.75 -33.77 8.72
N PHE A 20 10.41 -32.78 9.36
CA PHE A 20 9.97 -31.37 9.29
C PHE A 20 10.96 -30.38 8.64
N TYR A 21 11.74 -30.78 7.62
CA TYR A 21 12.69 -29.86 6.95
C TYR A 21 12.08 -28.82 5.98
N PRO A 22 11.03 -29.09 5.17
CA PRO A 22 10.50 -28.07 4.25
C PRO A 22 9.59 -27.06 4.95
N LYS A 23 8.91 -27.47 6.04
CA LYS A 23 7.91 -26.67 6.76
C LYS A 23 8.50 -25.46 7.50
N LEU A 24 9.82 -25.41 7.69
CA LEU A 24 10.52 -24.29 8.34
C LEU A 24 11.46 -23.52 7.39
N SER A 25 11.51 -23.88 6.10
CA SER A 25 12.28 -23.12 5.12
C SER A 25 11.53 -21.86 4.68
N VAL A 26 12.26 -20.76 4.55
CA VAL A 26 11.76 -19.44 4.14
C VAL A 26 12.67 -18.88 3.05
N ARG A 27 12.07 -18.50 1.92
CA ARG A 27 12.77 -17.87 0.81
C ARG A 27 13.18 -16.43 1.13
N ILE A 28 14.38 -16.03 0.72
CA ILE A 28 14.84 -14.64 0.73
C ILE A 28 14.45 -13.98 -0.58
N TYR A 29 13.52 -13.04 -0.49
CA TYR A 29 13.16 -12.14 -1.57
C TYR A 29 13.83 -10.77 -1.38
N SER A 30 14.32 -10.21 -2.47
CA SER A 30 14.86 -8.85 -2.52
C SER A 30 14.30 -8.09 -3.71
N LEU A 31 14.21 -6.77 -3.59
CA LEU A 31 13.70 -5.90 -4.63
C LEU A 31 14.81 -5.03 -5.21
N SER A 32 14.84 -4.92 -6.53
CA SER A 32 15.66 -3.96 -7.26
C SER A 32 14.78 -3.24 -8.27
N GLY A 33 14.39 -2.00 -7.96
CA GLY A 33 13.36 -1.28 -8.72
C GLY A 33 12.02 -2.02 -8.67
N ASP A 34 11.55 -2.44 -9.85
CA ASP A 34 10.30 -3.18 -10.06
C ASP A 34 10.55 -4.69 -10.31
N SER A 35 11.72 -5.20 -9.93
CA SER A 35 12.08 -6.61 -10.07
C SER A 35 12.19 -7.28 -8.70
N LEU A 36 11.40 -8.34 -8.52
CA LEU A 36 11.44 -9.25 -7.39
C LEU A 36 12.45 -10.36 -7.68
N THR A 37 13.45 -10.52 -6.82
CA THR A 37 14.47 -11.57 -6.96
C THR A 37 14.47 -12.49 -5.75
N TYR A 38 14.21 -13.77 -5.99
CA TYR A 38 14.53 -14.86 -5.07
C TYR A 38 16.03 -15.12 -5.11
N ARG A 39 16.68 -15.03 -3.95
CA ARG A 39 18.14 -15.18 -3.84
C ARG A 39 18.57 -16.57 -3.40
N GLN A 40 18.01 -17.04 -2.31
CA GLN A 40 18.31 -18.29 -1.62
C GLN A 40 17.32 -18.44 -0.46
N ASP A 41 17.39 -19.54 0.28
CA ASP A 41 16.63 -19.70 1.53
C ASP A 41 17.40 -19.14 2.73
N TYR A 42 16.66 -18.73 3.77
CA TYR A 42 17.25 -18.38 5.07
C TYR A 42 17.95 -19.59 5.67
N ALA A 43 19.14 -19.37 6.26
CA ALA A 43 19.85 -20.41 6.97
C ALA A 43 19.08 -20.83 8.24
N THR A 44 19.21 -22.09 8.62
CA THR A 44 18.63 -22.63 9.85
C THR A 44 19.06 -21.80 11.08
N GLY A 45 18.10 -21.48 11.95
CA GLY A 45 18.35 -20.76 13.20
C GLY A 45 18.45 -19.25 13.08
N THR A 46 18.19 -18.67 11.90
CA THR A 46 18.32 -17.22 11.66
C THR A 46 17.03 -16.43 11.94
N LEU A 47 15.87 -17.06 11.79
CA LEU A 47 14.56 -16.44 11.99
C LEU A 47 13.88 -16.94 13.27
N ASP A 48 13.01 -16.10 13.83
CA ASP A 48 12.09 -16.49 14.88
C ASP A 48 10.81 -17.04 14.25
N CYS A 49 10.33 -18.18 14.75
CA CYS A 49 9.12 -18.83 14.27
C CYS A 49 8.12 -18.94 15.42
N THR A 50 6.91 -18.45 15.22
CA THR A 50 5.80 -18.64 16.15
C THR A 50 4.79 -19.58 15.53
N GLN A 51 4.49 -20.68 16.22
CA GLN A 51 3.43 -21.60 15.85
C GLN A 51 2.19 -21.33 16.71
N THR A 52 1.06 -21.19 16.05
CA THR A 52 -0.26 -21.08 16.68
C THR A 52 -1.15 -22.20 16.17
N THR A 53 -1.82 -22.88 17.09
CA THR A 53 -2.87 -23.85 16.78
C THR A 53 -4.18 -23.38 17.39
N ASP A 54 -5.21 -23.28 16.56
CA ASP A 54 -6.57 -22.91 16.95
C ASP A 54 -7.32 -24.10 17.59
N GLU A 55 -8.55 -23.86 18.04
CA GLU A 55 -9.41 -24.87 18.68
C GLU A 55 -9.83 -25.99 17.71
N ASP A 56 -9.86 -25.70 16.42
CA ASP A 56 -10.23 -26.64 15.35
C ASP A 56 -9.02 -27.46 14.83
N GLY A 57 -7.82 -27.16 15.33
CA GLY A 57 -6.58 -27.87 15.01
C GLY A 57 -5.82 -27.33 13.79
N HIS A 58 -6.23 -26.20 13.20
CA HIS A 58 -5.47 -25.55 12.13
C HIS A 58 -4.18 -24.94 12.68
N ILE A 59 -3.09 -25.14 11.93
CA ILE A 59 -1.76 -24.68 12.32
C ILE A 59 -1.36 -23.50 11.45
N THR A 60 -0.94 -22.42 12.10
CA THR A 60 -0.33 -21.26 11.44
C THR A 60 1.09 -21.06 11.97
N LEU A 61 2.03 -20.82 11.07
CA LEU A 61 3.44 -20.54 11.35
C LEU A 61 3.78 -19.13 10.87
N GLU A 62 4.29 -18.29 11.76
CA GLU A 62 4.74 -16.93 11.43
C GLU A 62 6.25 -16.82 11.63
N PHE A 63 6.96 -16.44 10.56
CA PHE A 63 8.41 -16.27 10.57
C PHE A 63 8.79 -14.80 10.57
N LYS A 64 9.58 -14.40 11.56
CA LYS A 64 10.05 -13.03 11.74
C LYS A 64 11.57 -12.92 11.68
N ASP A 65 12.02 -11.78 11.16
CA ASP A 65 13.42 -11.37 11.27
C ASP A 65 13.74 -10.91 12.70
N ARG A 66 14.78 -11.48 13.32
CA ARG A 66 15.22 -11.14 14.68
C ARG A 66 15.69 -9.70 14.84
N ALA A 67 16.28 -9.14 13.78
CA ALA A 67 16.85 -7.80 13.87
C ALA A 67 15.77 -6.72 13.78
N THR A 68 14.70 -6.97 13.03
CA THR A 68 13.67 -5.97 12.71
C THR A 68 12.29 -6.28 13.29
N ASP A 69 12.08 -7.48 13.84
CA ASP A 69 10.78 -8.04 14.29
C ASP A 69 9.69 -8.03 13.20
N ARG A 70 10.11 -7.99 11.93
CA ARG A 70 9.19 -7.99 10.78
C ARG A 70 8.82 -9.39 10.37
N VAL A 71 7.54 -9.62 10.10
CA VAL A 71 7.04 -10.86 9.50
C VAL A 71 7.50 -10.95 8.06
N LEU A 72 8.19 -12.02 7.71
CA LEU A 72 8.71 -12.32 6.36
C LEU A 72 7.85 -13.35 5.64
N LEU A 73 7.32 -14.32 6.38
CA LEU A 73 6.44 -15.37 5.88
C LEU A 73 5.37 -15.67 6.92
N SER A 74 4.12 -15.73 6.47
CA SER A 74 3.03 -16.39 7.20
C SER A 74 2.63 -17.63 6.42
N ARG A 75 2.63 -18.79 7.08
CA ARG A 75 2.33 -20.09 6.49
C ARG A 75 1.14 -20.69 7.20
N VAL A 76 0.09 -20.99 6.44
CA VAL A 76 -1.07 -21.76 6.93
C VAL A 76 -0.92 -23.19 6.45
N MET A 77 -1.15 -24.14 7.37
CA MET A 77 -1.15 -25.56 7.06
C MET A 77 -2.58 -26.02 6.76
N ASP A 78 -2.81 -26.54 5.55
CA ASP A 78 -4.02 -27.27 5.20
C ASP A 78 -3.67 -28.76 5.02
N GLY A 79 -3.71 -29.51 6.12
CA GLY A 79 -3.13 -30.85 6.21
C GLY A 79 -1.61 -30.83 5.96
N GLU A 80 -1.17 -31.43 4.85
CA GLU A 80 0.23 -31.43 4.43
C GLU A 80 0.56 -30.34 3.39
N VAL A 81 -0.44 -29.57 2.93
CA VAL A 81 -0.25 -28.48 1.98
C VAL A 81 0.21 -27.22 2.72
N LEU A 82 1.28 -26.60 2.19
CA LEU A 82 1.85 -25.36 2.73
C LEU A 82 1.28 -24.18 1.94
N LEU A 83 0.52 -23.31 2.61
CA LEU A 83 -0.02 -22.10 2.01
C LEU A 83 0.81 -20.90 2.47
N ASP A 84 1.75 -20.48 1.62
CA ASP A 84 2.75 -19.46 1.95
C ASP A 84 2.30 -18.05 1.56
N THR A 85 2.40 -17.12 2.50
CA THR A 85 2.25 -15.68 2.24
C THR A 85 3.55 -14.95 2.56
N TYR A 86 4.28 -14.52 1.53
CA TYR A 86 5.53 -13.79 1.70
C TYR A 86 5.30 -12.28 1.78
N TYR A 87 6.03 -11.63 2.68
CA TYR A 87 6.05 -10.19 2.85
C TYR A 87 7.42 -9.66 2.47
N VAL A 88 7.47 -8.84 1.41
CA VAL A 88 8.72 -8.34 0.84
C VAL A 88 8.86 -6.86 1.14
N TYR A 89 9.94 -6.49 1.83
CA TYR A 89 10.24 -5.13 2.24
C TYR A 89 11.35 -4.51 1.40
N ASP A 90 11.38 -3.18 1.31
CA ASP A 90 12.56 -2.45 0.84
C ASP A 90 13.60 -2.24 1.97
N ASN A 91 14.73 -1.65 1.62
CA ASN A 91 15.82 -1.33 2.55
C ASN A 91 15.43 -0.28 3.61
N TYR A 92 14.36 0.49 3.37
CA TYR A 92 13.81 1.46 4.32
C TYR A 92 12.79 0.83 5.26
N GLY A 93 12.38 -0.42 4.98
CA GLY A 93 11.44 -1.18 5.75
C GLY A 93 9.98 -1.02 5.37
N ASN A 94 9.70 -0.40 4.24
CA ASN A 94 8.34 -0.33 3.72
C ASN A 94 7.98 -1.67 3.07
N LEU A 95 6.76 -2.14 3.33
CA LEU A 95 6.22 -3.35 2.69
C LEU A 95 5.92 -3.05 1.22
N ARG A 96 6.71 -3.60 0.30
CA ARG A 96 6.60 -3.32 -1.14
C ARG A 96 5.73 -4.34 -1.86
N MET A 97 5.73 -5.60 -1.41
CA MET A 97 4.92 -6.66 -2.00
C MET A 97 4.41 -7.63 -0.95
N VAL A 98 3.17 -8.10 -1.13
CA VAL A 98 2.66 -9.31 -0.46
C VAL A 98 2.37 -10.33 -1.54
N LEU A 99 2.93 -11.53 -1.38
CA LEU A 99 2.76 -12.66 -2.29
C LEU A 99 1.90 -13.71 -1.58
N PRO A 100 0.59 -13.77 -1.85
CA PRO A 100 -0.28 -14.83 -1.31
C PRO A 100 0.10 -16.21 -1.86
N PRO A 101 -0.48 -17.31 -1.32
CA PRO A 101 -0.13 -18.68 -1.70
C PRO A 101 -0.21 -18.92 -3.22
N ALA A 102 -1.29 -18.43 -3.86
CA ALA A 102 -1.45 -18.53 -5.30
C ALA A 102 -0.34 -17.83 -6.12
N ALA A 103 0.26 -16.77 -5.58
CA ALA A 103 1.40 -16.09 -6.20
C ALA A 103 2.71 -16.85 -5.93
N SER A 104 2.96 -17.24 -4.67
CA SER A 104 4.21 -17.92 -4.28
C SER A 104 4.40 -19.26 -4.97
N ASP A 105 3.31 -20.00 -5.19
CA ASP A 105 3.34 -21.32 -5.83
C ASP A 105 3.63 -21.22 -7.33
N LEU A 106 3.23 -20.12 -7.98
CA LEU A 106 3.52 -19.86 -9.39
C LEU A 106 4.92 -19.26 -9.59
N LEU A 107 5.48 -18.63 -8.56
CA LEU A 107 6.81 -18.01 -8.59
C LEU A 107 7.90 -19.02 -8.19
N THR A 108 8.03 -20.07 -9.00
CA THR A 108 9.06 -21.11 -8.83
C THR A 108 10.08 -21.07 -9.97
N SER A 109 11.34 -21.37 -9.67
CA SER A 109 12.41 -21.50 -10.66
C SER A 109 13.33 -22.66 -10.28
N THR A 110 13.89 -23.33 -11.29
CA THR A 110 14.95 -24.34 -11.12
C THR A 110 16.35 -23.72 -11.03
N THR A 111 16.47 -22.43 -11.36
CA THR A 111 17.71 -21.65 -11.27
C THR A 111 17.63 -20.65 -10.13
N THR A 112 18.76 -20.43 -9.44
CA THR A 112 18.86 -19.52 -8.30
C THR A 112 20.12 -18.65 -8.48
N PRO A 113 20.05 -17.31 -8.41
CA PRO A 113 18.86 -16.49 -8.14
C PRO A 113 17.85 -16.50 -9.31
N ALA A 114 16.57 -16.29 -8.99
CA ALA A 114 15.49 -16.16 -9.95
C ALA A 114 14.84 -14.78 -9.81
N SER A 115 14.53 -14.14 -10.92
CA SER A 115 13.96 -12.79 -10.92
C SER A 115 12.69 -12.72 -11.75
N TRP A 116 11.72 -11.97 -11.24
CA TRP A 116 10.44 -11.70 -11.90
C TRP A 116 10.18 -10.20 -11.86
N THR A 117 9.78 -9.64 -12.99
CA THR A 117 9.32 -8.26 -13.07
C THR A 117 7.90 -8.14 -12.53
N GLU A 118 7.51 -6.94 -12.07
CA GLU A 118 6.13 -6.68 -11.65
C GLU A 118 5.09 -7.07 -12.72
N THR A 119 5.47 -7.04 -14.02
CA THR A 119 4.63 -7.42 -15.16
C THR A 119 4.38 -8.93 -15.30
N ALA A 120 5.03 -9.78 -14.51
CA ALA A 120 4.79 -11.22 -14.52
C ALA A 120 3.32 -11.52 -14.20
N ALA A 121 2.70 -12.44 -14.94
CA ALA A 121 1.27 -12.74 -14.81
C ALA A 121 0.86 -13.17 -13.39
N ALA A 122 1.70 -13.96 -12.71
CA ALA A 122 1.47 -14.36 -11.33
C ALA A 122 1.42 -13.15 -10.38
N ILE A 123 2.35 -12.20 -10.53
CA ILE A 123 2.41 -10.98 -9.71
C ILE A 123 1.22 -10.07 -10.03
N GLN A 124 0.95 -9.81 -11.32
CA GLN A 124 -0.15 -8.93 -11.73
C GLN A 124 -1.53 -9.41 -11.26
N LYS A 125 -1.74 -10.73 -11.23
CA LYS A 125 -3.03 -11.33 -10.89
C LYS A 125 -3.23 -11.52 -9.39
N TYR A 126 -2.19 -11.90 -8.65
CA TYR A 126 -2.32 -12.38 -7.27
C TYR A 126 -1.60 -11.55 -6.22
N ALA A 127 -0.59 -10.74 -6.58
CA ALA A 127 0.20 -10.01 -5.59
C ALA A 127 -0.42 -8.65 -5.22
N TYR A 128 -0.17 -8.23 -3.98
CA TYR A 128 -0.36 -6.85 -3.56
C TYR A 128 0.95 -6.09 -3.78
N LEU A 129 0.90 -4.91 -4.40
CA LEU A 129 2.07 -4.07 -4.66
C LEU A 129 1.89 -2.68 -4.05
N TYR A 130 2.94 -2.15 -3.44
CA TYR A 130 2.94 -0.84 -2.82
C TYR A 130 4.22 -0.09 -3.15
N LYS A 131 4.16 1.08 -3.80
CA LYS A 131 5.34 1.94 -3.99
C LYS A 131 5.24 3.18 -3.13
N TYR A 132 6.38 3.63 -2.64
CA TYR A 132 6.51 4.73 -1.69
C TYR A 132 7.33 5.86 -2.30
N ASP A 133 7.04 7.08 -1.88
CA ASP A 133 7.90 8.23 -2.15
C ASP A 133 9.08 8.29 -1.16
N GLY A 134 9.96 9.29 -1.32
CA GLY A 134 11.09 9.51 -0.42
C GLY A 134 10.72 9.89 1.02
N ARG A 135 9.43 10.03 1.35
CA ARG A 135 8.90 10.30 2.70
C ARG A 135 8.16 9.09 3.28
N ASN A 136 8.30 7.90 2.67
CA ASN A 136 7.59 6.67 3.07
C ASN A 136 6.06 6.76 2.97
N ARG A 137 5.52 7.58 2.06
CA ARG A 137 4.08 7.64 1.80
C ARG A 137 3.73 6.78 0.61
N CYS A 138 2.68 5.96 0.73
CA CYS A 138 2.25 5.06 -0.34
C CYS A 138 1.63 5.87 -1.49
N ILE A 139 2.35 5.99 -2.61
CA ILE A 139 1.95 6.74 -3.82
C ILE A 139 1.35 5.85 -4.90
N TYR A 140 1.55 4.53 -4.77
CA TYR A 140 1.05 3.51 -5.69
C TYR A 140 0.61 2.31 -4.87
N LYS A 141 -0.63 1.87 -5.06
CA LYS A 141 -1.18 0.68 -4.44
C LYS A 141 -1.90 -0.15 -5.49
N LYS A 142 -1.47 -1.39 -5.71
CA LYS A 142 -2.15 -2.35 -6.58
C LYS A 142 -2.67 -3.51 -5.72
N LEU A 143 -3.96 -3.79 -5.87
CA LEU A 143 -4.59 -4.98 -5.30
C LEU A 143 -4.62 -6.10 -6.35
N PRO A 144 -4.64 -7.38 -5.92
CA PRO A 144 -4.78 -8.52 -6.83
C PRO A 144 -6.00 -8.35 -7.75
N GLY A 145 -5.79 -8.54 -9.06
CA GLY A 145 -6.85 -8.42 -10.06
C GLY A 145 -7.36 -7.00 -10.33
N CYS A 146 -6.83 -5.97 -9.67
CA CYS A 146 -7.20 -4.58 -9.89
C CYS A 146 -6.11 -3.78 -10.60
N ASP A 147 -6.53 -2.72 -11.28
CA ASP A 147 -5.61 -1.66 -11.69
C ASP A 147 -5.08 -0.90 -10.47
N PRO A 148 -3.85 -0.36 -10.55
CA PRO A 148 -3.27 0.36 -9.43
C PRO A 148 -4.00 1.67 -9.16
N VAL A 149 -4.01 2.07 -7.89
CA VAL A 149 -4.46 3.37 -7.41
C VAL A 149 -3.24 4.25 -7.15
N TYR A 150 -3.25 5.45 -7.72
CA TYR A 150 -2.21 6.45 -7.54
C TYR A 150 -2.67 7.50 -6.55
N THR A 151 -1.75 7.95 -5.68
CA THR A 151 -2.02 9.00 -4.70
C THR A 151 -0.95 10.07 -4.77
N VAL A 152 -1.37 11.33 -4.79
CA VAL A 152 -0.51 12.50 -4.70
C VAL A 152 -0.81 13.23 -3.41
N TYR A 153 0.22 13.42 -2.59
CA TYR A 153 0.12 14.08 -1.31
C TYR A 153 0.62 15.52 -1.41
N ASP A 154 0.12 16.39 -0.54
CA ASP A 154 0.74 17.70 -0.32
C ASP A 154 1.95 17.60 0.64
N SER A 155 2.60 18.72 0.91
CA SER A 155 3.72 18.76 1.86
C SER A 155 3.32 18.50 3.32
N ALA A 156 2.02 18.61 3.64
CA ALA A 156 1.45 18.31 4.96
C ALA A 156 0.93 16.86 5.08
N ASP A 157 1.36 15.96 4.18
CA ASP A 157 1.05 14.52 4.19
C ASP A 157 -0.43 14.18 4.01
N ARG A 158 -1.20 15.06 3.36
CA ARG A 158 -2.61 14.83 3.05
C ARG A 158 -2.78 14.39 1.60
N PRO A 159 -3.57 13.33 1.33
CA PRO A 159 -3.86 12.90 -0.03
C PRO A 159 -4.74 13.95 -0.72
N ILE A 160 -4.18 14.67 -1.68
CA ILE A 160 -4.90 15.72 -2.41
C ILE A 160 -5.52 15.17 -3.68
N PHE A 161 -4.78 14.34 -4.42
CA PHE A 161 -5.29 13.70 -5.64
C PHE A 161 -5.19 12.20 -5.54
N VAL A 162 -6.24 11.51 -5.97
CA VAL A 162 -6.30 10.05 -6.08
C VAL A 162 -6.82 9.68 -7.45
N GLN A 163 -6.23 8.65 -8.07
CA GLN A 163 -6.68 8.13 -9.35
C GLN A 163 -6.65 6.60 -9.34
N ASP A 164 -7.83 6.00 -9.51
CA ASP A 164 -7.96 4.56 -9.78
C ASP A 164 -7.85 4.23 -11.29
N GLY A 165 -7.93 2.94 -11.64
CA GLY A 165 -7.84 2.49 -13.03
C GLY A 165 -8.96 3.00 -13.96
N MET A 166 -10.19 3.09 -13.45
CA MET A 166 -11.35 3.55 -14.22
C MET A 166 -11.32 5.05 -14.44
N GLN A 167 -10.83 5.81 -13.47
CA GLN A 167 -10.57 7.23 -13.61
C GLN A 167 -9.42 7.48 -14.57
N ARG A 168 -8.36 6.66 -14.50
CA ARG A 168 -7.22 6.75 -15.42
C ARG A 168 -7.62 6.56 -16.87
N SER A 169 -8.50 5.60 -17.18
CA SER A 169 -8.99 5.39 -18.55
C SER A 169 -9.80 6.58 -19.09
N LYS A 170 -10.35 7.42 -18.20
CA LYS A 170 -11.05 8.68 -18.52
C LYS A 170 -10.16 9.93 -18.45
N GLY A 171 -8.91 9.79 -17.99
CA GLY A 171 -8.01 10.92 -17.73
C GLY A 171 -8.45 11.78 -16.55
N GLU A 172 -9.12 11.21 -15.56
CA GLU A 172 -9.68 11.91 -14.40
C GLU A 172 -8.89 11.62 -13.12
N TRP A 173 -8.87 12.58 -12.21
CA TRP A 173 -8.38 12.45 -10.84
C TRP A 173 -9.47 12.92 -9.88
N SER A 174 -9.73 12.15 -8.83
CA SER A 174 -10.45 12.65 -7.66
C SER A 174 -9.55 13.62 -6.89
N PHE A 175 -10.10 14.74 -6.44
CA PHE A 175 -9.43 15.63 -5.51
C PHE A 175 -10.20 15.79 -4.21
N SER A 176 -9.47 16.00 -3.13
CA SER A 176 -10.01 16.33 -1.81
C SER A 176 -9.16 17.44 -1.20
N ILE A 177 -9.73 18.64 -1.10
CA ILE A 177 -9.00 19.84 -0.72
C ILE A 177 -9.50 20.34 0.64
N PRO A 178 -8.60 20.42 1.64
CA PRO A 178 -8.91 20.96 2.95
C PRO A 178 -8.80 22.50 3.00
N ASP A 179 -9.38 23.09 4.04
CA ASP A 179 -9.16 24.48 4.43
C ASP A 179 -7.85 24.67 5.23
N VAL A 180 -7.63 25.88 5.73
CA VAL A 180 -6.51 26.24 6.63
C VAL A 180 -6.45 25.39 7.90
N PHE A 181 -7.59 24.88 8.38
CA PHE A 181 -7.69 24.08 9.59
C PHE A 181 -7.67 22.57 9.33
N GLY A 182 -7.52 22.15 8.07
CA GLY A 182 -7.48 20.74 7.69
C GLY A 182 -8.86 20.09 7.48
N ARG A 183 -9.96 20.85 7.53
CA ARG A 183 -11.31 20.34 7.28
C ARG A 183 -11.54 20.25 5.77
N ILE A 184 -12.08 19.13 5.27
CA ILE A 184 -12.37 18.97 3.84
C ILE A 184 -13.48 19.94 3.41
N VAL A 185 -13.16 20.85 2.51
CA VAL A 185 -14.10 21.87 2.01
C VAL A 185 -14.50 21.67 0.56
N LEU A 186 -13.66 21.03 -0.25
CA LEU A 186 -13.95 20.78 -1.65
C LEU A 186 -13.57 19.35 -2.02
N THR A 187 -14.50 18.63 -2.61
CA THR A 187 -14.21 17.36 -3.29
C THR A 187 -14.81 17.34 -4.68
N GLY A 188 -14.17 16.62 -5.58
CA GLY A 188 -14.61 16.55 -6.96
C GLY A 188 -13.66 15.76 -7.83
N THR A 189 -13.83 15.89 -9.14
CA THR A 189 -12.92 15.32 -10.13
C THR A 189 -12.32 16.42 -11.01
N CYS A 190 -11.14 16.17 -11.55
CA CYS A 190 -10.45 17.08 -12.47
C CYS A 190 -9.70 16.28 -13.53
N LYS A 191 -9.35 16.91 -14.66
CA LYS A 191 -8.59 16.28 -15.75
C LYS A 191 -7.11 16.68 -15.74
N ASN A 192 -6.53 16.83 -14.55
CA ASN A 192 -5.12 17.17 -14.42
C ASN A 192 -4.23 16.07 -14.99
N THR A 193 -3.11 16.47 -15.59
CA THR A 193 -2.02 15.56 -15.96
C THR A 193 -0.96 15.58 -14.86
N LEU A 194 -1.08 14.67 -13.89
CA LEU A 194 -0.15 14.54 -12.77
C LEU A 194 0.71 13.29 -12.93
N ASN A 195 2.02 13.43 -12.68
CA ASN A 195 2.90 12.27 -12.50
C ASN A 195 3.13 12.04 -11.00
N HIS A 196 2.41 11.07 -10.43
CA HIS A 196 2.49 10.72 -9.02
C HIS A 196 3.90 10.34 -8.55
N ALA A 197 4.75 9.80 -9.43
CA ALA A 197 6.12 9.41 -9.10
C ALA A 197 7.06 10.61 -8.89
N ASN A 198 6.73 11.78 -9.43
CA ASN A 198 7.57 12.98 -9.37
C ASN A 198 7.20 13.94 -8.23
N ASP A 199 6.28 13.56 -7.33
CA ASP A 199 5.80 14.38 -6.21
C ASP A 199 5.42 15.82 -6.66
N PRO A 200 4.37 15.99 -7.49
CA PRO A 200 4.06 17.26 -8.14
C PRO A 200 3.68 18.38 -7.15
N LEU A 201 3.36 18.04 -5.90
CA LEU A 201 3.04 19.00 -4.83
C LEU A 201 4.15 19.10 -3.79
N LYS A 202 5.38 18.69 -4.14
CA LYS A 202 6.57 18.83 -3.30
C LYS A 202 6.69 20.28 -2.84
N ASN A 203 6.67 20.50 -1.52
CA ASN A 203 6.72 21.81 -0.85
C ASN A 203 5.47 22.71 -1.01
N VAL A 204 4.32 22.16 -1.41
CA VAL A 204 3.06 22.90 -1.45
C VAL A 204 2.15 22.40 -0.33
N VAL A 205 1.65 23.28 0.53
CA VAL A 205 0.56 22.95 1.45
C VAL A 205 -0.74 23.34 0.76
N VAL A 206 -1.55 22.36 0.37
CA VAL A 206 -2.78 22.64 -0.38
C VAL A 206 -3.87 23.07 0.61
N LYS A 207 -4.35 24.29 0.45
CA LYS A 207 -5.41 24.84 1.30
C LYS A 207 -6.35 25.71 0.49
N ALA A 208 -7.63 25.39 0.52
CA ALA A 208 -8.66 26.27 -0.01
C ALA A 208 -8.90 27.41 0.98
N THR A 209 -8.92 28.64 0.46
CA THR A 209 -9.27 29.84 1.22
C THR A 209 -10.61 30.35 0.73
N ARG A 210 -11.51 30.63 1.66
CA ARG A 210 -12.82 31.19 1.31
C ARG A 210 -12.64 32.66 0.91
N LEU A 211 -13.25 33.06 -0.21
CA LEU A 211 -13.26 34.46 -0.64
C LEU A 211 -14.06 35.31 0.34
N THR A 212 -13.55 36.51 0.65
CA THR A 212 -14.20 37.47 1.55
C THR A 212 -15.10 38.41 0.77
N GLY A 213 -16.34 38.58 1.22
CA GLY A 213 -17.34 39.46 0.59
C GLY A 213 -18.69 38.75 0.45
N THR A 214 -19.69 39.45 -0.09
CA THR A 214 -21.00 38.89 -0.46
C THR A 214 -20.98 38.42 -1.91
N ASN A 215 -21.79 37.42 -2.26
CA ASN A 215 -22.03 36.97 -3.64
C ASN A 215 -20.78 36.50 -4.41
N GLN A 216 -19.82 35.88 -3.74
CA GLN A 216 -18.62 35.34 -4.38
C GLN A 216 -18.96 34.05 -5.12
N THR A 217 -19.16 34.13 -6.44
CA THR A 217 -19.42 33.00 -7.31
C THR A 217 -18.24 32.70 -8.21
N ASN A 218 -17.78 31.44 -8.20
CA ASN A 218 -16.74 30.94 -9.10
C ASN A 218 -16.90 29.42 -9.31
N GLU A 219 -16.03 28.83 -10.14
CA GLU A 219 -16.04 27.40 -10.44
C GLU A 219 -15.83 26.53 -9.19
N LEU A 220 -15.13 27.06 -8.17
CA LEU A 220 -14.85 26.39 -6.90
C LEU A 220 -15.80 26.82 -5.78
N LYS A 221 -16.99 27.33 -6.13
CA LYS A 221 -18.07 27.66 -5.21
C LYS A 221 -17.65 28.60 -4.06
N GLY A 222 -16.95 29.69 -4.40
CA GLY A 222 -16.54 30.74 -3.44
C GLY A 222 -15.23 30.46 -2.69
N TYR A 223 -14.50 29.42 -3.09
CA TYR A 223 -13.15 29.13 -2.60
C TYR A 223 -12.08 29.47 -3.65
N THR A 224 -10.86 29.72 -3.20
CA THR A 224 -9.67 29.88 -4.04
C THR A 224 -8.55 28.95 -3.56
N LEU A 225 -7.69 28.53 -4.49
CA LEU A 225 -6.57 27.63 -4.25
C LEU A 225 -5.23 28.39 -4.35
N PRO A 226 -4.14 27.85 -3.77
CA PRO A 226 -2.81 28.41 -3.97
C PRO A 226 -2.44 28.38 -5.46
N SER A 227 -1.70 29.38 -5.94
CA SER A 227 -1.35 29.52 -7.37
C SER A 227 -0.64 28.31 -7.98
N LYS A 228 0.04 27.50 -7.16
CA LYS A 228 0.72 26.26 -7.59
C LYS A 228 -0.23 25.06 -7.75
N VAL A 229 -1.50 25.20 -7.37
CA VAL A 229 -2.53 24.15 -7.44
C VAL A 229 -3.60 24.60 -8.42
N ALA A 230 -3.47 24.17 -9.67
CA ALA A 230 -4.50 24.36 -10.68
C ALA A 230 -5.36 23.10 -10.78
N LEU A 231 -6.67 23.27 -10.98
CA LEU A 231 -7.58 22.19 -11.33
C LEU A 231 -8.02 22.39 -12.79
N THR A 232 -7.71 21.43 -13.66
CA THR A 232 -8.13 21.41 -15.06
C THR A 232 -9.54 20.84 -15.17
N THR A 233 -10.47 21.62 -15.72
CA THR A 233 -11.90 21.26 -15.88
C THR A 233 -12.49 20.57 -14.63
N PRO A 234 -12.52 21.27 -13.49
CA PRO A 234 -13.00 20.68 -12.24
C PRO A 234 -14.51 20.45 -12.29
N VAL A 235 -14.95 19.26 -11.88
CA VAL A 235 -16.34 18.93 -11.58
C VAL A 235 -16.46 18.80 -10.07
N ILE A 236 -17.13 19.75 -9.44
CA ILE A 236 -17.33 19.77 -7.99
C ILE A 236 -18.43 18.78 -7.61
N LEU A 237 -18.13 17.84 -6.70
CA LEU A 237 -19.07 16.86 -6.19
C LEU A 237 -19.60 17.23 -4.80
N SER A 238 -18.76 17.81 -3.95
CA SER A 238 -19.16 18.28 -2.62
C SER A 238 -18.43 19.55 -2.23
N VAL A 239 -19.16 20.44 -1.53
CA VAL A 239 -18.61 21.66 -0.94
C VAL A 239 -19.14 21.80 0.49
N ASN A 240 -18.22 21.99 1.44
CA ASN A 240 -18.56 22.30 2.82
C ASN A 240 -18.19 23.74 3.14
N TYR A 241 -19.11 24.46 3.79
CA TYR A 241 -18.87 25.82 4.29
C TYR A 241 -18.90 25.82 5.81
N TYR A 242 -17.85 26.36 6.41
CA TYR A 242 -17.71 26.44 7.85
C TYR A 242 -17.78 27.88 8.34
N ASP A 243 -18.06 28.02 9.64
CA ASP A 243 -17.97 29.22 10.48
C ASP A 243 -18.92 30.38 10.16
N ARG A 244 -19.30 30.63 8.90
CA ARG A 244 -20.18 31.73 8.49
C ARG A 244 -21.12 31.37 7.34
N TYR A 245 -22.35 31.88 7.40
CA TYR A 245 -23.43 31.60 6.44
C TYR A 245 -23.47 32.49 5.20
N ASN A 246 -22.48 33.37 4.98
CA ASN A 246 -22.45 34.32 3.85
C ASN A 246 -22.42 33.68 2.44
N PHE A 247 -22.55 32.35 2.34
CA PHE A 247 -22.65 31.60 1.08
C PHE A 247 -24.10 31.40 0.63
N ILE A 248 -25.09 31.61 1.52
CA ILE A 248 -26.52 31.55 1.20
C ILE A 248 -26.84 32.59 0.12
N GLY A 249 -27.65 32.20 -0.88
CA GLY A 249 -27.94 33.02 -2.06
C GLY A 249 -26.82 33.08 -3.11
N SER A 250 -25.73 32.34 -2.92
CA SER A 250 -24.59 32.27 -3.85
C SER A 250 -24.37 30.83 -4.34
N ASN A 251 -23.68 30.67 -5.47
CA ASN A 251 -23.19 29.36 -5.94
C ASN A 251 -24.29 28.29 -6.20
N GLY A 252 -25.53 28.73 -6.44
CA GLY A 252 -26.70 27.86 -6.64
C GLY A 252 -27.31 27.34 -5.35
N ILE A 253 -26.94 27.92 -4.20
CA ILE A 253 -27.50 27.61 -2.89
C ILE A 253 -28.57 28.67 -2.60
N PRO A 254 -29.84 28.30 -2.46
CA PRO A 254 -30.93 29.24 -2.16
C PRO A 254 -30.73 29.93 -0.81
#